data_AF-A0A839Q539-F1
#
_entry.id   AF-A0A839Q539-F1
#
_cell.length_a   1.000
_cell.length_b   1.000
_cell.length_c   1.000
_cell.angle_alpha   90.00
_cell.angle_beta   90.00
_cell.angle_gamma   90.00
#
_symmetry.space_group_name_H-M   'P 1'
#
loop_
_entity.id
_entity.type
_entity.pdbx_description
1 polymer ?
#
loop_
_entity_poly.entity_id
_entity_poly.type
_entity_poly.pdbx_seq_one_letter_code
_entity_poly.pdbx_strand_id
1 'polypeptide(L)'
;MIRDLTDTTTTQVSKTLVRLRNEVGAMALGRVLTLVIVTDDTMAAEAIEVSNQASRQHPCRIIVVIPGDRRGKNRLDAQIRLGGDAGASEIVVLRLYGALAKHAPSVVVPLLLPDSPIVAWWPGEAPDDVAGDPIGAMAQRRITDAAQHRNPRLMLKKRADSYAAGDSDLAWTRVTHWRGLLAAALDQPPYEQITGAVVAGAPDSPSSELLAAWLTHRLKVSVRRVSTPKGSGISSVRLERKSGTIDLVRPGDSVATLSQSGQPDRRISLPRRELPECLADELRRLDPDDTYEDALLRGIEKLAPARQSLAAAVSSGTAPDPEASRRLAARIGRDSSAQEASAMITAPPAPESGDTDEVKKATARKLAGKRTPREKEAQAEARQAAEDAKHEKETGSSGSDSSGGSGGSSKPAATAAKTAARNASKTASRTASKAASSSSTTAKKAPAKKTPAKKTPAKRAPAKRATTTGGGDAAAGSTASGQGS
;
A
#
# COMPACT_ATOMS: atom_id res chain seq x y z
N MET A 1 21.87 10.02 12.29
CA MET A 1 23.28 9.57 12.32
C MET A 1 23.34 8.22 11.63
N ILE A 2 24.29 8.06 10.72
CA ILE A 2 24.52 6.84 9.96
C ILE A 2 25.97 6.40 10.14
N ARG A 3 26.18 5.10 10.40
CA ARG A 3 27.50 4.50 10.54
C ARG A 3 27.62 3.26 9.66
N ASP A 4 28.52 3.32 8.69
CA ASP A 4 28.85 2.19 7.83
C ASP A 4 29.98 1.34 8.44
N LEU A 5 29.86 0.02 8.27
CA LEU A 5 30.80 -1.01 8.69
C LEU A 5 31.01 -1.97 7.52
N THR A 6 32.16 -1.87 6.87
CA THR A 6 32.54 -2.75 5.74
C THR A 6 33.29 -3.97 6.26
N ASP A 7 33.05 -5.13 5.65
CA ASP A 7 33.74 -6.40 5.99
C ASP A 7 33.78 -6.66 7.51
N THR A 8 32.59 -6.65 8.10
CA THR A 8 32.38 -6.67 9.55
C THR A 8 31.88 -8.03 10.04
N THR A 9 31.67 -8.13 11.35
CA THR A 9 31.07 -9.29 12.03
C THR A 9 29.85 -8.87 12.82
N THR A 10 28.91 -9.78 13.05
CA THR A 10 27.72 -9.48 13.87
C THR A 10 28.10 -8.96 15.25
N THR A 11 29.19 -9.47 15.85
CA THR A 11 29.72 -8.97 17.13
C THR A 11 30.16 -7.51 17.06
N GLN A 12 30.84 -7.10 15.99
CA GLN A 12 31.24 -5.71 15.78
C GLN A 12 30.02 -4.80 15.54
N VAL A 13 29.01 -5.28 14.80
CA VAL A 13 27.74 -4.57 14.62
C VAL A 13 27.04 -4.35 15.97
N SER A 14 26.86 -5.39 16.78
CA SER A 14 26.22 -5.28 18.10
C SER A 14 26.99 -4.34 19.04
N LYS A 15 28.32 -4.43 19.08
CA LYS A 15 29.17 -3.52 19.88
C LYS A 15 29.02 -2.07 19.43
N THR A 16 28.99 -1.83 18.12
CA THR A 16 28.84 -0.49 17.55
C THR A 16 27.45 0.06 17.85
N LEU A 17 26.40 -0.76 17.73
CA LEU A 17 25.03 -0.38 18.06
C LEU A 17 24.91 0.06 19.53
N VAL A 18 25.44 -0.72 20.48
CA VAL A 18 25.45 -0.36 21.91
C VAL A 18 26.20 0.95 22.15
N ARG A 19 27.37 1.13 21.54
CA ARG A 19 28.16 2.36 21.66
C ARG A 19 27.37 3.59 21.18
N LEU A 20 26.82 3.53 19.98
CA LEU A 20 26.08 4.64 19.40
C LEU A 20 24.81 4.98 20.21
N ARG A 21 24.14 3.98 20.80
CA ARG A 21 23.00 4.21 21.71
C ARG A 21 23.41 5.02 22.94
N ASN A 22 24.57 4.71 23.52
CA ASN A 22 25.09 5.43 24.69
C ASN A 22 25.44 6.87 24.33
N GLU A 23 26.03 7.09 23.15
CA GLU A 23 26.40 8.42 22.65
C GLU A 23 25.17 9.32 22.40
N VAL A 24 24.07 8.76 21.91
CA VAL A 24 22.83 9.51 21.59
C VAL A 24 21.90 9.66 22.80
N GLY A 25 22.19 8.98 23.93
CA GLY A 25 21.27 8.93 25.07
C GLY A 25 19.98 8.14 24.77
N ALA A 26 19.98 7.31 23.71
CA ALA A 26 18.83 6.52 23.26
C ALA A 26 18.61 5.23 24.09
N MET A 27 19.10 5.20 25.33
CA MET A 27 19.02 4.02 26.20
C MET A 27 17.58 3.70 26.64
N ALA A 28 16.70 4.71 26.67
CA ALA A 28 15.32 4.62 27.17
C ALA A 28 14.24 4.43 26.08
N LEU A 29 14.60 4.13 24.82
CA LEU A 29 13.60 3.82 23.80
C LEU A 29 12.95 2.46 24.12
N GLY A 30 11.72 2.50 24.65
CA GLY A 30 10.88 1.32 24.81
C GLY A 30 10.55 0.74 23.44
N ARG A 31 11.08 -0.44 23.13
CA ARG A 31 10.82 -1.16 21.89
C ARG A 31 9.85 -2.30 22.19
N VAL A 32 8.86 -2.46 21.31
CA VAL A 32 7.81 -3.47 21.51
C VAL A 32 7.98 -4.69 20.61
N LEU A 33 8.80 -4.61 19.55
CA LEU A 33 9.09 -5.72 18.63
C LEU A 33 10.41 -5.51 17.85
N THR A 34 10.84 -6.56 17.15
CA THR A 34 11.86 -6.51 16.10
C THR A 34 11.22 -6.78 14.73
N LEU A 35 11.32 -5.83 13.80
CA LEU A 35 10.89 -5.97 12.41
C LEU A 35 12.09 -6.37 11.55
N VAL A 36 12.07 -7.58 11.02
CA VAL A 36 13.06 -8.12 10.08
C VAL A 36 12.52 -7.97 8.67
N ILE A 37 13.20 -7.18 7.85
CA ILE A 37 12.81 -6.91 6.46
C ILE A 37 13.76 -7.67 5.55
N VAL A 38 13.24 -8.53 4.70
CA VAL A 38 14.05 -9.28 3.73
C VAL A 38 13.73 -8.76 2.34
N THR A 39 14.71 -8.11 1.71
CA THR A 39 14.51 -7.40 0.44
C THR A 39 15.78 -7.37 -0.39
N ASP A 40 15.66 -7.07 -1.68
CA ASP A 40 16.81 -6.75 -2.51
C ASP A 40 17.30 -5.31 -2.28
N ASP A 41 18.45 -4.99 -2.87
CA ASP A 41 19.07 -3.67 -2.75
C ASP A 41 18.25 -2.55 -3.39
N THR A 42 17.49 -2.87 -4.44
CA THR A 42 16.71 -1.88 -5.20
C THR A 42 15.52 -1.36 -4.41
N MET A 43 14.89 -2.23 -3.62
CA MET A 43 13.72 -1.90 -2.78
C MET A 43 14.09 -1.51 -1.35
N ALA A 44 15.36 -1.71 -0.92
CA ALA A 44 15.77 -1.49 0.47
C ALA A 44 15.51 -0.07 0.98
N ALA A 45 15.78 0.95 0.16
CA ALA A 45 15.58 2.35 0.56
C ALA A 45 14.10 2.67 0.83
N GLU A 46 13.21 2.21 -0.04
CA GLU A 46 11.76 2.37 0.13
C GLU A 46 11.25 1.60 1.35
N ALA A 47 11.69 0.35 1.53
CA ALA A 47 11.29 -0.47 2.67
C ALA A 47 11.72 0.13 4.01
N ILE A 48 12.92 0.74 4.06
CA ILE A 48 13.40 1.48 5.24
C ILE A 48 12.49 2.68 5.54
N GLU A 49 12.14 3.47 4.53
CA GLU A 49 11.30 4.66 4.70
C GLU A 49 9.89 4.28 5.18
N VAL A 50 9.28 3.28 4.55
CA VAL A 50 7.97 2.73 4.92
C VAL A 50 7.97 2.24 6.37
N SER A 51 9.01 1.51 6.76
CA SER A 51 9.12 0.95 8.11
C SER A 51 9.39 2.01 9.16
N ASN A 52 10.20 3.02 8.83
CA ASN A 52 10.43 4.17 9.69
C ASN A 52 9.11 4.89 9.97
N GLN A 53 8.29 5.14 8.93
CA GLN A 53 6.97 5.75 9.10
C GLN A 53 6.00 4.91 9.93
N ALA A 54 5.96 3.59 9.72
CA ALA A 54 5.13 2.67 10.50
C ALA A 54 5.56 2.60 11.97
N SER A 55 6.88 2.67 12.22
CA SER A 55 7.45 2.58 13.57
C SER A 55 7.09 3.76 14.48
N ARG A 56 6.58 4.87 13.93
CA ARG A 56 6.03 5.97 14.73
C ARG A 56 4.85 5.55 15.60
N GLN A 57 4.05 4.60 15.13
CA GLN A 57 2.93 4.02 15.88
C GLN A 57 3.37 2.80 16.71
N HIS A 58 4.41 2.11 16.25
CA HIS A 58 4.90 0.86 16.84
C HIS A 58 6.43 0.88 16.97
N PRO A 59 6.99 1.52 18.01
CA PRO A 59 8.44 1.64 18.18
C PRO A 59 9.14 0.27 18.18
N CYS A 60 10.05 0.06 17.23
CA CYS A 60 10.67 -1.25 17.00
C CYS A 60 12.16 -1.16 16.65
N ARG A 61 12.85 -2.30 16.73
CA ARG A 61 14.16 -2.44 16.06
C ARG A 61 13.91 -2.92 14.63
N ILE A 62 14.46 -2.23 13.65
CA ILE A 62 14.35 -2.62 12.24
C ILE A 62 15.67 -3.25 11.81
N ILE A 63 15.62 -4.49 11.33
CA ILE A 63 16.77 -5.20 10.76
C ILE A 63 16.46 -5.45 9.28
N VAL A 64 17.20 -4.80 8.39
CA VAL A 64 17.04 -5.00 6.94
C VAL A 64 18.10 -5.98 6.47
N VAL A 65 17.69 -7.10 5.91
CA VAL A 65 18.55 -8.14 5.35
C VAL A 65 18.50 -8.04 3.83
N ILE A 66 19.65 -7.78 3.23
CA ILE A 66 19.84 -7.70 1.79
C ILE A 66 20.76 -8.85 1.36
N PRO A 67 20.22 -9.97 0.86
CA PRO A 67 21.02 -11.03 0.28
C PRO A 67 21.65 -10.52 -1.03
N GLY A 68 22.95 -10.25 -1.00
CA GLY A 68 23.73 -9.83 -2.17
C GLY A 68 24.13 -11.01 -3.06
N ASP A 69 25.20 -10.83 -3.84
CA ASP A 69 25.72 -11.91 -4.68
C ASP A 69 26.15 -13.10 -3.81
N ARG A 70 25.63 -14.28 -4.17
CA ARG A 70 25.92 -15.56 -3.51
C ARG A 70 27.28 -16.13 -3.94
N ARG A 71 27.92 -15.54 -4.95
CA ARG A 71 29.25 -15.89 -5.43
C ARG A 71 30.31 -15.03 -4.74
N GLY A 72 31.53 -15.54 -4.71
CA GLY A 72 32.68 -14.81 -4.15
C GLY A 72 32.90 -15.05 -2.65
N LYS A 73 33.66 -14.14 -2.03
CA LYS A 73 34.08 -14.25 -0.63
C LYS A 73 32.91 -13.99 0.32
N ASN A 74 32.92 -14.67 1.46
CA ASN A 74 31.99 -14.40 2.55
C ASN A 74 32.31 -13.02 3.12
N ARG A 75 31.35 -12.09 3.03
CA ARG A 75 31.47 -10.73 3.56
C ARG A 75 30.13 -10.30 4.14
N LEU A 76 30.20 -9.57 5.25
CA LEU A 76 29.07 -8.85 5.80
C LEU A 76 29.41 -7.36 5.77
N ASP A 77 28.57 -6.55 5.14
CA ASP A 77 28.60 -5.11 5.36
C ASP A 77 27.36 -4.73 6.16
N ALA A 78 27.50 -3.75 7.05
CA ALA A 78 26.41 -3.24 7.84
C ALA A 78 26.35 -1.72 7.83
N GLN A 79 25.14 -1.18 7.92
CA GLN A 79 24.90 0.23 8.14
C GLN A 79 23.95 0.38 9.33
N ILE A 80 24.37 1.12 10.33
CA ILE A 80 23.56 1.42 11.51
C ILE A 80 23.04 2.84 11.39
N ARG A 81 21.71 3.02 11.50
CA ARG A 81 21.05 4.33 11.55
C ARG A 81 20.40 4.52 12.92
N LEU A 82 20.66 5.67 13.52
CA LEU A 82 20.14 6.08 14.82
C LEU A 82 19.78 7.57 14.83
N GLY A 83 18.80 7.94 15.66
CA GLY A 83 18.29 9.31 15.74
C GLY A 83 17.48 9.68 14.50
N GLY A 84 17.59 10.93 14.01
CA GLY A 84 16.74 11.47 12.93
C GLY A 84 16.48 10.52 11.74
N ASP A 85 17.51 9.84 11.23
CA ASP A 85 17.41 8.90 10.09
C ASP A 85 16.69 7.58 10.38
N ALA A 86 16.51 7.26 11.66
CA ALA A 86 15.86 6.06 12.16
C ALA A 86 14.56 6.37 12.92
N GLY A 87 14.22 7.66 13.07
CA GLY A 87 13.04 8.12 13.78
C GLY A 87 12.96 7.59 15.21
N ALA A 88 11.87 6.89 15.52
CA ALA A 88 11.63 6.25 16.81
C ALA A 88 12.32 4.87 16.95
N SER A 89 13.08 4.45 15.93
CA SER A 89 13.64 3.11 15.80
C SER A 89 15.17 3.12 15.78
N GLU A 90 15.74 1.92 15.82
CA GLU A 90 17.14 1.67 15.46
C GLU A 90 17.12 0.82 14.20
N ILE A 91 17.80 1.26 13.14
CA ILE A 91 17.80 0.56 11.86
C ILE A 91 19.19 -0.03 11.63
N VAL A 92 19.25 -1.35 11.43
CA VAL A 92 20.46 -2.05 11.05
C VAL A 92 20.25 -2.67 9.67
N VAL A 93 20.94 -2.13 8.67
CA VAL A 93 20.94 -2.68 7.31
C VAL A 93 22.13 -3.63 7.18
N LEU A 94 21.89 -4.86 6.74
CA LEU A 94 22.86 -5.94 6.61
C LEU A 94 22.92 -6.39 5.16
N ARG A 95 24.10 -6.34 4.56
CA ARG A 95 24.36 -6.81 3.19
C ARG A 95 25.24 -8.04 3.25
N LEU A 96 24.70 -9.17 2.80
CA LEU A 96 25.34 -10.48 2.94
C LEU A 96 25.86 -10.93 1.57
N TYR A 97 27.13 -11.34 1.49
CA TYR A 97 27.77 -11.79 0.26
C TYR A 97 28.37 -13.18 0.39
N GLY A 98 28.59 -13.86 -0.74
CA GLY A 98 29.15 -15.21 -0.80
C GLY A 98 28.20 -16.23 -0.18
N ALA A 99 28.76 -17.22 0.54
CA ALA A 99 27.97 -18.24 1.22
C ALA A 99 27.09 -17.64 2.33
N LEU A 100 27.50 -16.52 2.94
CA LEU A 100 26.74 -15.86 4.00
C LEU A 100 25.35 -15.42 3.53
N ALA A 101 25.18 -15.10 2.24
CA ALA A 101 23.89 -14.73 1.67
C ALA A 101 22.80 -15.82 1.78
N LYS A 102 23.16 -17.07 2.15
CA LYS A 102 22.23 -18.18 2.44
C LYS A 102 21.99 -18.40 3.94
N HIS A 103 22.67 -17.66 4.80
CA HIS A 103 22.68 -17.85 6.26
C HIS A 103 22.23 -16.57 6.99
N ALA A 104 21.16 -15.95 6.50
CA ALA A 104 20.58 -14.75 7.12
C ALA A 104 20.28 -14.89 8.62
N PRO A 105 19.73 -16.01 9.13
CA PRO A 105 19.47 -16.17 10.57
C PRO A 105 20.71 -16.01 11.43
N SER A 106 21.87 -16.49 10.97
CA SER A 106 23.14 -16.41 11.73
C SER A 106 23.60 -14.96 11.96
N VAL A 107 23.15 -14.02 11.13
CA VAL A 107 23.46 -12.59 11.27
C VAL A 107 22.34 -11.86 12.03
N VAL A 108 21.09 -12.27 11.85
CA VAL A 108 19.92 -11.63 12.48
C VAL A 108 19.81 -11.96 13.96
N VAL A 109 19.95 -13.24 14.34
CA VAL A 109 19.70 -13.73 15.71
C VAL A 109 20.44 -12.92 16.79
N PRO A 110 21.75 -12.61 16.66
CA PRO A 110 22.46 -11.85 17.69
C PRO A 110 22.06 -10.37 17.81
N LEU A 111 21.23 -9.87 16.88
CA LEU A 111 20.73 -8.50 16.85
C LEU A 111 19.26 -8.39 17.30
N LEU A 112 18.59 -9.52 17.53
CA LEU A 112 17.24 -9.57 18.04
C LEU A 112 17.17 -8.98 19.45
N LEU A 113 16.03 -8.42 19.80
CA LEU A 113 15.74 -8.02 21.16
C LEU A 113 15.30 -9.25 21.97
N PRO A 114 15.84 -9.46 23.18
CA PRO A 114 15.34 -10.49 24.06
C PRO A 114 13.87 -10.23 24.37
N ASP A 115 13.08 -11.31 24.43
CA ASP A 115 11.68 -11.31 24.88
C ASP A 115 10.74 -10.38 24.09
N SER A 116 11.13 -9.99 22.88
CA SER A 116 10.31 -9.16 21.99
C SER A 116 9.82 -9.99 20.80
N PRO A 117 8.55 -9.84 20.37
CA PRO A 117 8.07 -10.42 19.14
C PRO A 117 8.93 -10.04 17.93
N ILE A 118 9.06 -10.98 17.01
CA ILE A 118 9.76 -10.90 15.74
C ILE A 118 8.70 -10.89 14.64
N VAL A 119 8.74 -9.86 13.81
CA VAL A 119 7.91 -9.72 12.62
C VAL A 119 8.80 -9.82 11.41
N ALA A 120 8.54 -10.75 10.50
CA ALA A 120 9.22 -10.83 9.22
C ALA A 120 8.37 -10.16 8.13
N TRP A 121 8.98 -9.32 7.29
CA TRP A 121 8.30 -8.66 6.19
C TRP A 121 9.10 -8.78 4.90
N TRP A 122 8.42 -9.24 3.85
CA TRP A 122 8.94 -9.23 2.48
C TRP A 122 8.16 -8.18 1.66
N PRO A 123 8.74 -6.99 1.44
CA PRO A 123 8.09 -5.92 0.69
C PRO A 123 7.90 -6.25 -0.79
N GLY A 124 8.67 -7.20 -1.33
CA GLY A 124 8.61 -7.60 -2.74
C GLY A 124 8.35 -9.10 -2.90
N GLU A 125 9.26 -9.78 -3.60
CA GLU A 125 9.16 -11.23 -3.82
C GLU A 125 9.48 -11.98 -2.51
N ALA A 126 8.49 -12.73 -2.03
CA ALA A 126 8.61 -13.53 -0.81
C ALA A 126 8.71 -15.02 -1.16
N PRO A 127 9.32 -15.85 -0.29
CA PRO A 127 9.39 -17.30 -0.46
C PRO A 127 8.02 -17.94 -0.73
N ASP A 128 8.02 -19.08 -1.41
CA ASP A 128 6.78 -19.83 -1.65
C ASP A 128 6.17 -20.29 -0.33
N ASP A 129 6.97 -20.89 0.55
CA ASP A 129 6.62 -21.17 1.94
C ASP A 129 7.33 -20.15 2.86
N VAL A 130 6.57 -19.20 3.38
CA VAL A 130 7.10 -18.15 4.26
C VAL A 130 7.35 -18.64 5.67
N ALA A 131 6.63 -19.66 6.15
CA ALA A 131 6.82 -20.20 7.48
C ALA A 131 8.04 -21.14 7.54
N GLY A 132 8.30 -21.86 6.45
CA GLY A 132 9.49 -22.69 6.27
C GLY A 132 10.76 -21.92 5.92
N ASP A 133 10.66 -20.64 5.55
CA ASP A 133 11.84 -19.79 5.34
C ASP A 133 12.63 -19.62 6.66
N PRO A 134 13.97 -19.66 6.65
CA PRO A 134 14.75 -19.56 7.89
C PRO A 134 14.53 -18.26 8.70
N ILE A 135 14.18 -17.15 8.05
CA ILE A 135 13.78 -15.92 8.76
C ILE A 135 12.33 -16.03 9.24
N GLY A 136 11.44 -16.55 8.41
CA GLY A 136 10.04 -16.74 8.77
C GLY A 136 9.82 -17.69 9.93
N ALA A 137 10.58 -18.79 10.02
CA ALA A 137 10.49 -19.77 11.10
C ALA A 137 10.78 -19.17 12.49
N MET A 138 11.49 -18.04 12.56
CA MET A 138 11.75 -17.32 13.82
C MET A 138 10.67 -16.28 14.14
N ALA A 139 9.84 -15.91 13.17
CA ALA A 139 8.90 -14.80 13.28
C ALA A 139 7.52 -15.27 13.70
N GLN A 140 6.90 -14.60 14.68
CA GLN A 140 5.51 -14.84 15.08
C GLN A 140 4.53 -14.32 14.02
N ARG A 141 4.86 -13.18 13.39
CA ARG A 141 4.08 -12.58 12.29
C ARG A 141 4.92 -12.56 11.02
N ARG A 142 4.36 -13.03 9.90
CA ARG A 142 5.02 -13.08 8.59
C ARG A 142 4.15 -12.33 7.59
N ILE A 143 4.65 -11.19 7.13
CA ILE A 143 3.91 -10.25 6.29
C ILE A 143 4.44 -10.35 4.86
N THR A 144 3.55 -10.59 3.90
CA THR A 144 3.86 -10.52 2.46
C THR A 144 3.06 -9.44 1.76
N ASP A 145 3.41 -9.18 0.50
CA ASP A 145 2.60 -8.34 -0.38
C ASP A 145 2.44 -8.97 -1.76
N ALA A 146 1.41 -9.80 -1.93
CA ALA A 146 1.10 -10.47 -3.19
C ALA A 146 0.90 -9.49 -4.35
N ALA A 147 0.56 -8.22 -4.08
CA ALA A 147 0.37 -7.20 -5.11
C ALA A 147 1.69 -6.82 -5.82
N GLN A 148 2.84 -7.06 -5.18
CA GLN A 148 4.17 -6.76 -5.74
C GLN A 148 4.69 -7.88 -6.64
N HIS A 149 4.06 -9.06 -6.59
CA HIS A 149 4.43 -10.16 -7.45
C HIS A 149 3.92 -9.94 -8.88
N ARG A 150 4.70 -10.36 -9.89
CA ARG A 150 4.35 -10.24 -11.32
C ARG A 150 3.03 -10.95 -11.67
N ASN A 151 2.65 -11.95 -10.89
CA ASN A 151 1.38 -12.65 -10.98
C ASN A 151 0.73 -12.74 -9.59
N PRO A 152 -0.06 -11.73 -9.17
CA PRO A 152 -0.64 -11.67 -7.83
C PRO A 152 -1.61 -12.82 -7.52
N ARG A 153 -2.37 -13.27 -8.53
CA ARG A 153 -3.32 -14.39 -8.37
C ARG A 153 -2.62 -15.71 -8.09
N LEU A 154 -1.55 -15.98 -8.83
CA LEU A 154 -0.71 -17.15 -8.57
C LEU A 154 -0.11 -17.07 -7.17
N MET A 155 0.33 -15.89 -6.75
CA MET A 155 0.92 -15.70 -5.43
C MET A 155 -0.11 -15.94 -4.32
N LEU A 156 -1.34 -15.42 -4.42
CA LEU A 156 -2.41 -15.73 -3.47
C LEU A 156 -2.69 -17.23 -3.36
N LYS A 157 -2.67 -17.95 -4.48
CA LYS A 157 -2.82 -19.41 -4.45
C LYS A 157 -1.68 -20.08 -3.69
N LYS A 158 -0.43 -19.69 -3.96
CA LYS A 158 0.73 -20.21 -3.22
C LYS A 158 0.63 -19.91 -1.72
N ARG A 159 0.17 -18.71 -1.35
CA ARG A 159 -0.08 -18.34 0.05
C ARG A 159 -1.13 -19.24 0.69
N ALA A 160 -2.19 -19.60 -0.03
CA ALA A 160 -3.18 -20.55 0.46
C ALA A 160 -2.59 -21.96 0.62
N ASP A 161 -1.79 -22.42 -0.35
CA ASP A 161 -1.17 -23.75 -0.34
C ASP A 161 -0.18 -23.94 0.82
N SER A 162 0.48 -22.87 1.28
CA SER A 162 1.52 -22.91 2.32
C SER A 162 1.15 -22.15 3.61
N TYR A 163 -0.12 -21.86 3.83
CA TYR A 163 -0.54 -21.00 4.95
C TYR A 163 -0.16 -21.61 6.31
N ALA A 164 0.41 -20.78 7.17
CA ALA A 164 0.59 -21.08 8.59
C ALA A 164 0.04 -19.94 9.47
N ALA A 165 -0.41 -20.28 10.68
CA ALA A 165 -0.89 -19.31 11.65
C ALA A 165 0.18 -18.21 11.91
N GLY A 166 -0.21 -16.94 11.75
CA GLY A 166 0.70 -15.79 11.79
C GLY A 166 1.12 -15.26 10.42
N ASP A 167 0.76 -15.94 9.33
CA ASP A 167 0.89 -15.40 7.97
C ASP A 167 -0.17 -14.35 7.71
N SER A 168 0.23 -13.28 7.01
CA SER A 168 -0.66 -12.22 6.54
C SER A 168 -0.14 -11.63 5.23
N ASP A 169 -1.04 -11.00 4.49
CA ASP A 169 -0.70 -10.30 3.25
C ASP A 169 -1.27 -8.89 3.25
N LEU A 170 -0.47 -7.90 2.88
CA LEU A 170 -0.89 -6.49 2.87
C LEU A 170 -2.04 -6.21 1.91
N ALA A 171 -2.30 -7.08 0.92
CA ALA A 171 -3.50 -7.01 0.10
C ALA A 171 -4.79 -7.14 0.94
N TRP A 172 -4.76 -7.90 2.03
CA TRP A 172 -5.86 -8.03 2.99
C TRP A 172 -6.04 -6.77 3.84
N THR A 173 -4.92 -6.23 4.34
CA THR A 173 -4.89 -5.02 5.17
C THR A 173 -5.42 -3.80 4.39
N ARG A 174 -5.16 -3.74 3.08
CA ARG A 174 -5.69 -2.70 2.18
C ARG A 174 -7.21 -2.66 2.08
N VAL A 175 -7.90 -3.77 2.40
CA VAL A 175 -9.38 -3.84 2.33
C VAL A 175 -10.06 -3.68 3.68
N THR A 176 -9.35 -3.37 4.76
CA THR A 176 -9.93 -3.19 6.10
C THR A 176 -11.07 -2.16 6.10
N HIS A 177 -10.90 -0.99 5.48
CA HIS A 177 -11.97 0.03 5.42
C HIS A 177 -13.16 -0.41 4.56
N TRP A 178 -12.92 -1.13 3.45
CA TRP A 178 -14.00 -1.71 2.65
C TRP A 178 -14.82 -2.72 3.47
N ARG A 179 -14.15 -3.62 4.18
CA ARG A 179 -14.79 -4.62 5.05
C ARG A 179 -15.60 -3.94 6.17
N GLY A 180 -15.02 -2.94 6.83
CA GLY A 180 -15.68 -2.19 7.90
C GLY A 180 -16.96 -1.48 7.43
N LEU A 181 -16.92 -0.80 6.28
CA LEU A 181 -18.11 -0.12 5.74
C LEU A 181 -19.20 -1.09 5.30
N LEU A 182 -18.83 -2.23 4.71
CA LEU A 182 -19.78 -3.25 4.30
C LEU A 182 -20.42 -3.93 5.51
N ALA A 183 -19.63 -4.28 6.54
CA ALA A 183 -20.16 -4.83 7.78
C ALA A 183 -21.12 -3.84 8.47
N ALA A 184 -20.70 -2.58 8.63
CA ALA A 184 -21.52 -1.55 9.24
C ALA A 184 -22.83 -1.28 8.48
N ALA A 185 -22.86 -1.48 7.15
CA ALA A 185 -24.08 -1.38 6.37
C ALA A 185 -25.07 -2.54 6.65
N LEU A 186 -24.56 -3.71 7.06
CA LEU A 186 -25.37 -4.88 7.44
C LEU A 186 -25.81 -4.85 8.92
N ASP A 187 -25.12 -4.09 9.77
CA ASP A 187 -25.49 -3.86 11.17
C ASP A 187 -26.67 -2.89 11.34
N GLN A 188 -27.28 -2.45 10.23
CA GLN A 188 -28.46 -1.59 10.22
C GLN A 188 -29.71 -2.34 9.73
N PRO A 189 -30.91 -1.96 10.20
CA PRO A 189 -32.17 -2.51 9.69
C PRO A 189 -32.25 -2.42 8.15
N PRO A 190 -32.94 -3.36 7.47
CA PRO A 190 -33.85 -4.38 7.99
C PRO A 190 -33.23 -5.74 8.40
N TYR A 191 -31.90 -5.88 8.52
CA TYR A 191 -31.22 -7.15 8.89
C TYR A 191 -31.59 -8.37 8.01
N GLU A 192 -31.99 -8.10 6.76
CA GLU A 192 -32.33 -9.15 5.80
C GLU A 192 -31.07 -9.89 5.34
N GLN A 193 -31.24 -11.18 5.03
CA GLN A 193 -30.16 -11.98 4.45
C GLN A 193 -29.76 -11.43 3.07
N ILE A 194 -28.45 -11.36 2.85
CA ILE A 194 -27.88 -11.12 1.52
C ILE A 194 -28.11 -12.37 0.67
N THR A 195 -28.55 -12.18 -0.57
CA THR A 195 -28.81 -13.26 -1.53
C THR A 195 -27.75 -13.35 -2.63
N GLY A 196 -26.97 -12.29 -2.82
CA GLY A 196 -25.89 -12.23 -3.80
C GLY A 196 -25.00 -11.02 -3.57
N ALA A 197 -23.81 -11.04 -4.18
CA ALA A 197 -22.95 -9.87 -4.20
C ALA A 197 -22.14 -9.78 -5.50
N VAL A 198 -21.69 -8.57 -5.80
CA VAL A 198 -20.83 -8.27 -6.93
C VAL A 198 -19.65 -7.44 -6.45
N VAL A 199 -18.42 -7.87 -6.74
CA VAL A 199 -17.20 -7.12 -6.47
C VAL A 199 -16.57 -6.74 -7.80
N ALA A 200 -16.49 -5.44 -8.07
CA ALA A 200 -15.79 -4.90 -9.23
C ALA A 200 -14.39 -4.43 -8.81
N GLY A 201 -13.38 -5.02 -9.44
CA GLY A 201 -11.99 -4.70 -9.14
C GLY A 201 -11.02 -5.10 -10.23
N ALA A 202 -9.81 -4.55 -10.12
CA ALA A 202 -8.77 -4.73 -11.12
C ALA A 202 -8.22 -6.16 -11.06
N PRO A 203 -7.94 -6.80 -12.21
CA PRO A 203 -7.52 -8.20 -12.26
C PRO A 203 -6.14 -8.46 -11.64
N ASP A 204 -5.33 -7.40 -11.51
CA ASP A 204 -4.01 -7.34 -10.87
C ASP A 204 -4.10 -6.98 -9.38
N SER A 205 -5.29 -6.80 -8.82
CA SER A 205 -5.49 -6.47 -7.40
C SER A 205 -5.87 -7.71 -6.57
N PRO A 206 -4.93 -8.32 -5.83
CA PRO A 206 -5.24 -9.44 -4.93
C PRO A 206 -6.26 -9.05 -3.84
N SER A 207 -6.29 -7.78 -3.44
CA SER A 207 -7.29 -7.20 -2.55
C SER A 207 -8.73 -7.43 -3.02
N SER A 208 -9.00 -7.33 -4.33
CA SER A 208 -10.34 -7.55 -4.87
C SER A 208 -10.78 -9.02 -4.77
N GLU A 209 -9.82 -9.94 -4.91
CA GLU A 209 -10.04 -11.38 -4.81
C GLU A 209 -10.28 -11.79 -3.35
N LEU A 210 -9.45 -11.29 -2.42
CA LEU A 210 -9.63 -11.51 -0.98
C LEU A 210 -10.95 -10.93 -0.47
N LEU A 211 -11.36 -9.75 -0.94
CA LEU A 211 -12.64 -9.16 -0.54
C LEU A 211 -13.84 -9.99 -1.03
N ALA A 212 -13.80 -10.47 -2.28
CA ALA A 212 -14.83 -11.36 -2.81
C ALA A 212 -14.85 -12.71 -2.08
N ALA A 213 -13.68 -13.26 -1.77
CA ALA A 213 -13.52 -14.51 -1.03
C ALA A 213 -14.10 -14.41 0.39
N TRP A 214 -13.80 -13.32 1.09
CA TRP A 214 -14.35 -13.01 2.41
C TRP A 214 -15.87 -12.91 2.39
N LEU A 215 -16.45 -12.13 1.46
CA LEU A 215 -17.91 -12.02 1.32
C LEU A 215 -18.54 -13.38 1.01
N THR A 216 -17.94 -14.16 0.11
CA THR A 216 -18.41 -15.51 -0.24
C THR A 216 -18.45 -16.41 1.00
N HIS A 217 -17.37 -16.40 1.79
CA HIS A 217 -17.26 -17.23 2.98
C HIS A 217 -18.23 -16.79 4.09
N ARG A 218 -18.24 -15.50 4.43
CA ARG A 218 -19.01 -14.97 5.57
C ARG A 218 -20.51 -14.92 5.31
N LEU A 219 -20.92 -14.55 4.10
CA LEU A 219 -22.34 -14.43 3.75
C LEU A 219 -22.91 -15.74 3.20
N LYS A 220 -22.07 -16.72 2.85
CA LYS A 220 -22.48 -18.01 2.25
C LYS A 220 -23.29 -17.83 0.96
N VAL A 221 -22.98 -16.80 0.18
CA VAL A 221 -23.61 -16.50 -1.12
C VAL A 221 -22.60 -16.53 -2.25
N SER A 222 -23.09 -16.70 -3.48
CA SER A 222 -22.25 -16.54 -4.68
C SER A 222 -21.88 -15.08 -4.88
N VAL A 223 -20.58 -14.79 -4.92
CA VAL A 223 -20.05 -13.45 -5.24
C VAL A 223 -19.55 -13.43 -6.68
N ARG A 224 -20.18 -12.60 -7.51
CA ARG A 224 -19.73 -12.36 -8.89
C ARG A 224 -18.57 -11.38 -8.89
N ARG A 225 -17.51 -11.70 -9.63
CA ARG A 225 -16.37 -10.80 -9.83
C ARG A 225 -16.45 -10.14 -11.19
N VAL A 226 -16.29 -8.83 -11.20
CA VAL A 226 -16.35 -7.99 -12.40
C VAL A 226 -14.99 -7.32 -12.61
N SER A 227 -14.44 -7.43 -13.82
CA SER A 227 -13.12 -6.88 -14.12
C SER A 227 -13.19 -5.41 -14.47
N THR A 228 -12.35 -4.61 -13.82
CA THR A 228 -12.08 -3.21 -14.16
C THR A 228 -10.71 -3.09 -14.85
N PRO A 229 -10.34 -1.89 -15.36
CA PRO A 229 -9.00 -1.65 -15.87
C PRO A 229 -7.92 -1.94 -14.81
N LYS A 230 -6.74 -2.38 -15.27
CA LYS A 230 -5.58 -2.62 -14.40
C LYS A 230 -5.21 -1.36 -13.61
N GLY A 231 -4.72 -1.55 -12.38
CA GLY A 231 -4.32 -0.45 -11.49
C GLY A 231 -5.47 0.34 -10.84
N SER A 232 -6.73 0.09 -11.20
CA SER A 232 -7.87 0.79 -10.57
C SER A 232 -8.15 0.32 -9.13
N GLY A 233 -7.57 -0.80 -8.70
CA GLY A 233 -7.93 -1.46 -7.45
C GLY A 233 -9.41 -1.85 -7.42
N ILE A 234 -10.00 -1.86 -6.22
CA ILE A 234 -11.46 -2.08 -6.04
C ILE A 234 -12.20 -0.79 -6.39
N SER A 235 -13.18 -0.91 -7.28
CA SER A 235 -14.05 0.20 -7.69
C SER A 235 -15.41 0.17 -7.01
N SER A 236 -16.01 -1.00 -6.83
CA SER A 236 -17.32 -1.10 -6.20
C SER A 236 -17.63 -2.48 -5.63
N VAL A 237 -18.53 -2.48 -4.66
CA VAL A 237 -19.18 -3.66 -4.11
C VAL A 237 -20.68 -3.41 -4.10
N ARG A 238 -21.44 -4.37 -4.62
CA ARG A 238 -22.90 -4.44 -4.51
C ARG A 238 -23.27 -5.64 -3.66
N LEU A 239 -24.13 -5.45 -2.67
CA LEU A 239 -24.82 -6.53 -1.96
C LEU A 239 -26.30 -6.51 -2.36
N GLU A 240 -26.87 -7.69 -2.59
CA GLU A 240 -28.26 -7.88 -3.03
C GLU A 240 -29.07 -8.45 -1.86
N ARG A 241 -30.19 -7.81 -1.52
CA ARG A 241 -31.20 -8.32 -0.56
C ARG A 241 -32.61 -8.04 -1.07
N LYS A 242 -33.62 -8.58 -0.39
CA LYS A 242 -35.03 -8.50 -0.83
C LYS A 242 -35.53 -7.06 -0.93
N SER A 243 -35.17 -6.22 0.03
CA SER A 243 -35.54 -4.79 0.08
C SER A 243 -34.81 -3.90 -0.93
N GLY A 244 -33.80 -4.43 -1.63
CA GLY A 244 -33.01 -3.69 -2.61
C GLY A 244 -31.50 -3.87 -2.44
N THR A 245 -30.71 -3.06 -3.12
CA THR A 245 -29.25 -3.20 -3.13
C THR A 245 -28.56 -2.30 -2.11
N ILE A 246 -27.39 -2.72 -1.69
CA ILE A 246 -26.41 -1.90 -0.96
C ILE A 246 -25.23 -1.72 -1.90
N ASP A 247 -25.01 -0.51 -2.38
CA ASP A 247 -23.93 -0.17 -3.29
C ASP A 247 -22.89 0.69 -2.59
N LEU A 248 -21.66 0.19 -2.50
CA LEU A 248 -20.48 0.96 -2.08
C LEU A 248 -19.59 1.16 -3.31
N VAL A 249 -19.54 2.39 -3.82
CA VAL A 249 -18.88 2.71 -5.09
C VAL A 249 -17.82 3.77 -4.88
N ARG A 250 -16.57 3.44 -5.19
CA ARG A 250 -15.42 4.34 -5.18
C ARG A 250 -14.90 4.49 -6.63
N PRO A 251 -15.42 5.46 -7.38
CA PRO A 251 -15.06 5.65 -8.79
C PRO A 251 -13.68 6.29 -9.02
N GLY A 252 -13.01 6.74 -7.95
CA GLY A 252 -11.64 7.27 -7.96
C GLY A 252 -10.86 6.73 -6.76
N ASP A 253 -9.99 7.55 -6.17
CA ASP A 253 -9.04 7.05 -5.16
C ASP A 253 -9.38 7.41 -3.72
N SER A 254 -10.25 8.39 -3.47
CA SER A 254 -10.45 8.96 -2.12
C SER A 254 -11.89 8.95 -1.59
N VAL A 255 -12.89 9.05 -2.46
CA VAL A 255 -14.28 9.22 -2.05
C VAL A 255 -15.13 8.08 -2.58
N ALA A 256 -15.90 7.47 -1.68
CA ALA A 256 -16.92 6.50 -2.02
C ALA A 256 -18.32 7.06 -1.77
N THR A 257 -19.30 6.52 -2.50
CA THR A 257 -20.72 6.70 -2.24
C THR A 257 -21.29 5.39 -1.71
N LEU A 258 -21.98 5.46 -0.58
CA LEU A 258 -22.77 4.36 -0.03
C LEU A 258 -24.25 4.66 -0.31
N SER A 259 -24.87 3.87 -1.17
CA SER A 259 -26.29 3.93 -1.50
C SER A 259 -26.99 2.69 -0.96
N GLN A 260 -28.10 2.87 -0.27
CA GLN A 260 -28.90 1.80 0.30
C GLN A 260 -30.38 2.10 0.07
N SER A 261 -31.13 1.12 -0.43
CA SER A 261 -32.56 1.30 -0.66
C SER A 261 -33.29 1.72 0.62
N GLY A 262 -34.04 2.81 0.54
CA GLY A 262 -34.78 3.38 1.68
C GLY A 262 -33.95 4.26 2.62
N GLN A 263 -32.68 4.51 2.33
CA GLN A 263 -31.80 5.38 3.12
C GLN A 263 -31.20 6.47 2.21
N PRO A 264 -30.85 7.65 2.78
CA PRO A 264 -30.17 8.68 2.01
C PRO A 264 -28.77 8.22 1.59
N ASP A 265 -28.38 8.59 0.37
CA ASP A 265 -27.05 8.33 -0.15
C ASP A 265 -26.00 9.11 0.65
N ARG A 266 -24.90 8.44 1.02
CA ARG A 266 -23.84 9.02 1.84
C ARG A 266 -22.54 9.10 1.08
N ARG A 267 -21.86 10.25 1.19
CA ARG A 267 -20.49 10.44 0.73
C ARG A 267 -19.54 10.08 1.87
N ILE A 268 -18.62 9.15 1.62
CA ILE A 268 -17.71 8.59 2.64
C ILE A 268 -16.27 8.73 2.15
N SER A 269 -15.37 9.10 3.06
CA SER A 269 -13.93 9.06 2.80
C SER A 269 -13.46 7.60 2.78
N LEU A 270 -12.95 7.16 1.63
CA LEU A 270 -12.41 5.80 1.44
C LEU A 270 -11.12 5.86 0.60
N PRO A 271 -10.07 6.54 1.10
CA PRO A 271 -8.78 6.59 0.42
C PRO A 271 -8.20 5.20 0.19
N ARG A 272 -7.40 5.08 -0.88
CA ARG A 272 -6.47 3.95 -0.99
C ARG A 272 -5.54 3.98 0.22
N ARG A 273 -5.34 2.81 0.80
CA ARG A 273 -4.45 2.67 1.96
C ARG A 273 -3.01 2.61 1.49
N GLU A 274 -2.20 3.47 2.07
CA GLU A 274 -0.78 3.56 1.77
C GLU A 274 -0.01 2.43 2.47
N LEU A 275 1.15 2.08 1.93
CA LEU A 275 1.95 0.98 2.44
C LEU A 275 2.38 1.14 3.92
N PRO A 276 2.82 2.33 4.38
CA PRO A 276 3.17 2.53 5.79
C PRO A 276 1.98 2.35 6.75
N GLU A 277 0.78 2.73 6.31
CA GLU A 277 -0.45 2.60 7.09
C GLU A 277 -0.84 1.12 7.22
N CYS A 278 -0.72 0.36 6.12
CA CYS A 278 -0.98 -1.07 6.13
C CYS A 278 0.05 -1.80 7.01
N LEU A 279 1.34 -1.48 6.89
CA LEU A 279 2.37 -2.08 7.73
C LEU A 279 2.15 -1.75 9.21
N ALA A 280 1.81 -0.52 9.55
CA ALA A 280 1.51 -0.13 10.93
C ALA A 280 0.37 -0.96 11.53
N ASP A 281 -0.71 -1.20 10.78
CA ASP A 281 -1.81 -2.05 11.24
C ASP A 281 -1.39 -3.51 11.49
N GLU A 282 -0.54 -4.07 10.63
CA GLU A 282 -0.01 -5.43 10.82
C GLU A 282 0.93 -5.51 12.04
N LEU A 283 1.65 -4.43 12.37
CA LEU A 283 2.48 -4.36 13.57
C LEU A 283 1.66 -4.17 14.85
N ARG A 284 0.41 -3.70 14.75
CA ARG A 284 -0.50 -3.54 15.89
C ARG A 284 -1.05 -4.87 16.41
N ARG A 285 -1.29 -5.83 15.52
CA ARG A 285 -1.96 -7.09 15.82
C ARG A 285 -1.11 -8.28 15.34
N LEU A 286 -0.47 -8.96 16.29
CA LEU A 286 0.50 -10.02 15.99
C LEU A 286 -0.10 -11.44 16.05
N ASP A 287 -1.28 -11.60 16.64
CA ASP A 287 -2.02 -12.86 16.66
C ASP A 287 -2.51 -13.26 15.25
N PRO A 288 -2.74 -14.55 15.00
CA PRO A 288 -3.32 -15.03 13.74
C PRO A 288 -4.63 -14.29 13.40
N ASP A 289 -4.82 -13.98 12.11
CA ASP A 289 -6.07 -13.41 11.61
C ASP A 289 -6.94 -14.52 11.01
N ASP A 290 -7.83 -15.09 11.83
CA ASP A 290 -8.75 -16.15 11.42
C ASP A 290 -9.65 -15.73 10.25
N THR A 291 -9.95 -14.42 10.12
CA THR A 291 -10.78 -13.92 9.02
C THR A 291 -10.00 -13.88 7.70
N TYR A 292 -8.71 -13.56 7.76
CA TYR A 292 -7.81 -13.71 6.62
C TYR A 292 -7.66 -15.18 6.23
N GLU A 293 -7.41 -16.06 7.21
CA GLU A 293 -7.32 -17.51 6.99
C GLU A 293 -8.58 -18.04 6.28
N ASP A 294 -9.76 -17.73 6.80
CA ASP A 294 -11.04 -18.13 6.21
C ASP A 294 -11.21 -17.62 4.77
N ALA A 295 -10.87 -16.36 4.52
CA ALA A 295 -10.95 -15.77 3.19
C ALA A 295 -9.97 -16.46 2.23
N LEU A 296 -8.73 -16.68 2.66
CA LEU A 296 -7.67 -17.26 1.86
C LEU A 296 -7.94 -18.74 1.55
N LEU A 297 -8.15 -19.56 2.57
CA LEU A 297 -8.25 -21.02 2.45
C LEU A 297 -9.63 -21.48 1.98
N ARG A 298 -10.70 -20.88 2.51
CA ARG A 298 -12.07 -21.36 2.29
C ARG A 298 -12.86 -20.49 1.32
N GLY A 299 -12.47 -19.22 1.18
CA GLY A 299 -13.16 -18.24 0.35
C GLY A 299 -12.69 -18.29 -1.10
N ILE A 300 -11.38 -18.29 -1.35
CA ILE A 300 -10.82 -18.23 -2.72
C ILE A 300 -11.26 -19.42 -3.57
N GLU A 301 -11.24 -20.63 -3.02
CA GLU A 301 -11.64 -21.85 -3.74
C GLU A 301 -13.08 -21.82 -4.24
N LYS A 302 -13.95 -21.05 -3.56
CA LYS A 302 -15.38 -20.91 -3.92
C LYS A 302 -15.63 -19.87 -5.00
N LEU A 303 -14.61 -19.11 -5.41
CA LEU A 303 -14.78 -18.03 -6.37
C LEU A 303 -14.85 -18.54 -7.81
N ALA A 304 -15.94 -18.21 -8.49
CA ALA A 304 -16.01 -18.36 -9.93
C ALA A 304 -15.04 -17.38 -10.64
N PRO A 305 -14.49 -17.74 -11.81
CA PRO A 305 -13.66 -16.83 -12.61
C PRO A 305 -14.40 -15.54 -12.98
N ALA A 306 -13.71 -14.40 -12.94
CA ALA A 306 -14.25 -13.15 -13.45
C ALA A 306 -14.33 -13.20 -14.99
N ARG A 307 -15.54 -13.29 -15.54
CA ARG A 307 -15.79 -13.38 -17.00
C ARG A 307 -16.36 -12.11 -17.61
N GLN A 308 -16.82 -11.17 -16.80
CA GLN A 308 -17.55 -9.99 -17.25
C GLN A 308 -16.74 -8.72 -16.98
N SER A 309 -16.72 -7.80 -17.95
CA SER A 309 -16.18 -6.45 -17.77
C SER A 309 -17.16 -5.55 -17.04
N LEU A 310 -16.66 -4.49 -16.39
CA LEU A 310 -17.52 -3.53 -15.71
C LEU A 310 -18.58 -2.91 -16.62
N ALA A 311 -18.20 -2.52 -17.85
CA ALA A 311 -19.15 -1.95 -18.80
C ALA A 311 -20.32 -2.91 -19.12
N ALA A 312 -20.02 -4.20 -19.32
CA ALA A 312 -21.05 -5.21 -19.58
C ALA A 312 -21.90 -5.52 -18.33
N ALA A 313 -21.31 -5.43 -17.12
CA ALA A 313 -22.03 -5.63 -15.87
C ALA A 313 -22.96 -4.45 -15.55
N VAL A 314 -22.55 -3.23 -15.88
CA VAL A 314 -23.37 -2.02 -15.75
C VAL A 314 -24.52 -2.03 -16.77
N SER A 315 -24.25 -2.38 -18.03
CA SER A 315 -25.30 -2.44 -19.05
C SER A 315 -26.38 -3.49 -18.77
N SER A 316 -26.00 -4.58 -18.09
CA SER A 316 -26.93 -5.63 -17.63
C SER A 316 -27.54 -5.34 -16.25
N GLY A 317 -27.25 -4.17 -15.64
CA GLY A 317 -27.77 -3.79 -14.32
C GLY A 317 -27.23 -4.60 -13.15
N THR A 318 -26.23 -5.46 -13.37
CA THR A 318 -25.64 -6.35 -12.36
C THR A 318 -24.67 -5.61 -11.45
N ALA A 319 -23.92 -4.62 -11.97
CA ALA A 319 -23.00 -3.80 -11.20
C ALA A 319 -23.43 -2.33 -11.18
N PRO A 320 -23.11 -1.56 -10.13
CA PRO A 320 -23.40 -0.14 -10.08
C PRO A 320 -22.51 0.65 -11.05
N ASP A 321 -23.06 1.71 -11.64
CA ASP A 321 -22.34 2.61 -12.55
C ASP A 321 -21.41 3.59 -11.78
N PRO A 322 -20.08 3.54 -11.99
CA PRO A 322 -19.15 4.50 -11.40
C PRO A 322 -19.40 5.95 -11.82
N GLU A 323 -19.90 6.21 -13.03
CA GLU A 323 -20.18 7.58 -13.47
C GLU A 323 -21.40 8.17 -12.78
N ALA A 324 -22.48 7.41 -12.65
CA ALA A 324 -23.61 7.79 -11.83
C ALA A 324 -23.19 8.10 -10.38
N SER A 325 -22.33 7.26 -9.78
CA SER A 325 -21.78 7.51 -8.44
C SER A 325 -20.97 8.81 -8.37
N ARG A 326 -20.14 9.14 -9.37
CA ARG A 326 -19.43 10.43 -9.42
C ARG A 326 -20.38 11.63 -9.42
N ARG A 327 -21.44 11.56 -10.25
CA ARG A 327 -22.45 12.63 -10.34
C ARG A 327 -23.21 12.77 -9.02
N LEU A 328 -23.53 11.65 -8.37
CA LEU A 328 -24.18 11.62 -7.07
C LEU A 328 -23.31 12.21 -5.96
N ALA A 329 -22.03 11.81 -5.88
CA ALA A 329 -21.09 12.37 -4.92
C ALA A 329 -20.90 13.89 -5.08
N ALA A 330 -20.85 14.38 -6.33
CA ALA A 330 -20.75 15.82 -6.62
C ALA A 330 -22.04 16.59 -6.26
N ARG A 331 -23.21 15.96 -6.38
CA ARG A 331 -24.48 16.54 -5.92
C ARG A 331 -24.52 16.65 -4.39
N ILE A 332 -24.29 15.55 -3.69
CA ILE A 332 -24.25 15.51 -2.21
C ILE A 332 -23.25 16.53 -1.66
N GLY A 333 -22.06 16.65 -2.29
CA GLY A 333 -21.07 17.64 -1.89
C GLY A 333 -21.56 19.08 -2.03
N ARG A 334 -22.26 19.42 -3.13
CA ARG A 334 -22.84 20.76 -3.31
C ARG A 334 -23.94 21.04 -2.31
N ASP A 335 -24.82 20.06 -2.07
CA ASP A 335 -25.95 20.21 -1.15
C ASP A 335 -25.45 20.41 0.29
N SER A 336 -24.43 19.65 0.71
CA SER A 336 -23.78 19.83 2.02
C SER A 336 -23.16 21.22 2.16
N SER A 337 -22.41 21.69 1.16
CA SER A 337 -21.83 23.04 1.21
C SER A 337 -22.89 24.15 1.20
N ALA A 338 -24.00 23.96 0.48
CA ALA A 338 -25.12 24.89 0.50
C ALA A 338 -25.80 24.93 1.88
N GLN A 339 -26.02 23.76 2.50
CA GLN A 339 -26.56 23.66 3.86
C GLN A 339 -25.64 24.32 4.89
N GLU A 340 -24.32 24.07 4.83
CA GLU A 340 -23.34 24.73 5.69
C GLU A 340 -23.38 26.26 5.52
N ALA A 341 -23.47 26.75 4.28
CA ALA A 341 -23.59 28.18 4.00
C ALA A 341 -24.90 28.78 4.55
N SER A 342 -26.03 28.10 4.38
CA SER A 342 -27.32 28.53 4.94
C SER A 342 -27.34 28.50 6.47
N ALA A 343 -26.68 27.52 7.10
CA ALA A 343 -26.53 27.45 8.55
C ALA A 343 -25.69 28.62 9.09
N MET A 344 -24.63 29.03 8.38
CA MET A 344 -23.83 30.21 8.75
C MET A 344 -24.58 31.54 8.62
N ILE A 345 -25.57 31.63 7.73
CA ILE A 345 -26.44 32.82 7.59
C ILE A 345 -27.45 32.91 8.74
N THR A 346 -27.77 31.79 9.39
CA THR A 346 -28.77 31.69 10.48
C THR A 346 -28.10 31.72 11.86
N ALA A 347 -27.02 32.47 12.03
CA ALA A 347 -26.48 32.77 13.36
C ALA A 347 -27.44 33.73 14.10
N PRO A 348 -27.59 33.64 15.44
CA PRO A 348 -28.51 34.48 16.18
C PRO A 348 -28.20 35.97 15.93
N PRO A 349 -29.23 36.85 15.87
CA PRO A 349 -29.00 38.29 15.74
C PRO A 349 -28.08 38.76 16.87
N ALA A 350 -27.24 39.73 16.57
CA ALA A 350 -26.37 40.34 17.57
C ALA A 350 -27.22 40.74 18.80
N PRO A 351 -26.73 40.51 20.03
CA PRO A 351 -27.51 40.81 21.23
C PRO A 351 -27.99 42.26 21.21
N GLU A 352 -29.28 42.49 21.44
CA GLU A 352 -29.95 43.80 21.36
C GLU A 352 -29.48 44.83 22.41
N SER A 353 -28.55 44.45 23.28
CA SER A 353 -27.92 45.33 24.27
C SER A 353 -26.39 45.39 24.13
N GLY A 354 -25.87 45.32 22.91
CA GLY A 354 -24.45 45.58 22.65
C GLY A 354 -24.18 47.08 22.64
N ASP A 355 -23.44 47.59 23.63
CA ASP A 355 -22.90 48.94 23.58
C ASP A 355 -22.08 49.10 22.28
N THR A 356 -22.37 50.15 21.52
CA THR A 356 -21.75 50.42 20.22
C THR A 356 -20.22 50.47 20.32
N ASP A 357 -19.70 50.85 21.48
CA ASP A 357 -18.26 50.90 21.76
C ASP A 357 -17.66 49.53 22.11
N GLU A 358 -18.42 48.60 22.69
CA GLU A 358 -18.00 47.21 22.88
C GLU A 358 -17.95 46.44 21.56
N VAL A 359 -18.93 46.65 20.68
CA VAL A 359 -18.94 46.07 19.34
C VAL A 359 -17.79 46.62 18.50
N LYS A 360 -17.49 47.92 18.58
CA LYS A 360 -16.32 48.53 17.92
C LYS A 360 -15.01 47.99 18.49
N LYS A 361 -14.87 47.85 19.82
CA LYS A 361 -13.68 47.23 20.44
C LYS A 361 -13.51 45.77 20.04
N ALA A 362 -14.59 44.97 20.04
CA ALA A 362 -14.55 43.56 19.66
C ALA A 362 -14.21 43.38 18.17
N THR A 363 -14.77 44.24 17.31
CA THR A 363 -14.50 44.25 15.87
C THR A 363 -13.07 44.70 15.59
N ALA A 364 -12.58 45.76 16.26
CA ALA A 364 -11.18 46.20 16.19
C ALA A 364 -10.21 45.12 16.69
N ARG A 365 -10.56 44.37 17.74
CA ARG A 365 -9.75 43.25 18.28
C ARG A 365 -9.73 42.05 17.33
N LYS A 366 -10.81 41.79 16.60
CA LYS A 366 -10.88 40.75 15.54
C LYS A 366 -10.11 41.16 14.27
N LEU A 367 -10.20 42.42 13.84
CA LEU A 367 -9.45 42.95 12.69
C LEU A 367 -7.96 43.13 12.99
N ALA A 368 -7.57 43.47 14.21
CA ALA A 368 -6.17 43.57 14.63
C ALA A 368 -5.41 42.23 14.51
N GLY A 369 -6.11 41.10 14.44
CA GLY A 369 -5.51 39.77 14.30
C GLY A 369 -5.38 39.23 12.88
N LYS A 370 -6.15 39.75 11.89
CA LYS A 370 -6.10 39.26 10.50
C LYS A 370 -6.39 40.40 9.52
N ARG A 371 -5.35 40.81 8.78
CA ARG A 371 -5.45 41.75 7.63
C ARG A 371 -6.53 41.28 6.65
N THR A 372 -7.39 42.21 6.22
CA THR A 372 -8.43 41.94 5.23
C THR A 372 -7.80 41.58 3.87
N PRO A 373 -8.51 40.85 2.99
CA PRO A 373 -8.01 40.50 1.66
C PRO A 373 -7.58 41.73 0.84
N ARG A 374 -8.34 42.82 0.90
CA ARG A 374 -8.00 44.09 0.22
C ARG A 374 -6.73 44.73 0.78
N GLU A 375 -6.48 44.66 2.07
CA GLU A 375 -5.23 45.18 2.67
C GLU A 375 -4.01 44.32 2.32
N LYS A 376 -4.20 43.01 2.15
CA LYS A 376 -3.14 42.11 1.66
C LYS A 376 -2.83 42.36 0.19
N GLU A 377 -3.85 42.61 -0.62
CA GLU A 377 -3.71 42.98 -2.04
C GLU A 377 -3.02 44.34 -2.17
N ALA A 378 -3.46 45.37 -1.45
CA ALA A 378 -2.83 46.69 -1.45
C ALA A 378 -1.38 46.67 -0.97
N GLN A 379 -1.04 45.79 -0.01
CA GLN A 379 0.35 45.62 0.44
C GLN A 379 1.20 44.81 -0.54
N ALA A 380 0.61 43.85 -1.25
CA ALA A 380 1.29 43.14 -2.33
C ALA A 380 1.57 44.10 -3.49
N GLU A 381 0.62 44.96 -3.85
CA GLU A 381 0.78 46.01 -4.86
C GLU A 381 1.81 47.06 -4.43
N ALA A 382 1.80 47.50 -3.16
CA ALA A 382 2.80 48.42 -2.64
C ALA A 382 4.21 47.81 -2.55
N ARG A 383 4.32 46.50 -2.28
CA ARG A 383 5.61 45.77 -2.33
C ARG A 383 6.11 45.63 -3.75
N GLN A 384 5.22 45.32 -4.70
CA GLN A 384 5.54 45.25 -6.12
C GLN A 384 6.03 46.61 -6.62
N ALA A 385 5.33 47.69 -6.29
CA ALA A 385 5.73 49.06 -6.64
C ALA A 385 7.05 49.50 -5.98
N ALA A 386 7.34 49.03 -4.77
CA ALA A 386 8.62 49.29 -4.09
C ALA A 386 9.78 48.47 -4.66
N GLU A 387 9.53 47.24 -5.13
CA GLU A 387 10.49 46.42 -5.87
C GLU A 387 10.76 46.99 -7.25
N ASP A 388 9.74 47.45 -7.96
CA ASP A 388 9.86 48.11 -9.27
C ASP A 388 10.63 49.44 -9.15
N ALA A 389 10.36 50.25 -8.11
CA ALA A 389 11.10 51.49 -7.85
C ALA A 389 12.55 51.26 -7.37
N LYS A 390 12.84 50.12 -6.72
CA LYS A 390 14.22 49.70 -6.43
C LYS A 390 14.96 49.26 -7.69
N HIS A 391 14.26 48.53 -8.57
CA HIS A 391 14.81 48.12 -9.86
C HIS A 391 15.11 49.33 -10.76
N GLU A 392 14.28 50.37 -10.75
CA GLU A 392 14.53 51.63 -11.47
C GLU A 392 15.70 52.44 -10.86
N LYS A 393 15.85 52.45 -9.53
CA LYS A 393 16.98 53.12 -8.86
C LYS A 393 18.32 52.41 -9.06
N GLU A 394 18.34 51.08 -9.15
CA GLU A 394 19.55 50.32 -9.48
C GLU A 394 19.95 50.43 -10.95
N THR A 395 19.02 50.76 -11.86
CA THR A 395 19.33 51.08 -13.26
C THR A 395 19.63 52.56 -13.53
N GLY A 396 19.48 53.45 -12.54
CA GLY A 396 19.54 54.90 -12.69
C GLY A 396 20.77 55.60 -12.10
N SER A 397 21.80 54.88 -11.64
CA SER A 397 23.01 55.48 -11.05
C SER A 397 24.30 54.96 -11.70
N SER A 398 24.60 55.48 -12.90
CA SER A 398 25.99 55.63 -13.36
C SER A 398 26.09 56.75 -14.42
N GLY A 399 26.34 57.97 -13.94
CA GLY A 399 26.66 59.18 -14.71
C GLY A 399 26.46 60.36 -13.76
N SER A 400 27.41 61.22 -13.43
CA SER A 400 28.68 61.64 -14.03
C SER A 400 29.73 61.87 -12.92
N ASP A 401 31.03 61.70 -13.18
CA ASP A 401 32.02 62.77 -13.42
C ASP A 401 33.39 62.04 -13.46
N SER A 402 34.48 62.42 -14.13
CA SER A 402 34.88 63.51 -15.02
C SER A 402 36.27 63.10 -15.57
N SER A 403 36.85 63.95 -16.43
CA SER A 403 38.23 63.96 -16.94
C SER A 403 38.44 63.37 -18.35
N GLY A 404 38.83 64.28 -19.25
CA GLY A 404 39.32 63.95 -20.58
C GLY A 404 40.82 63.74 -20.60
N GLY A 405 41.30 63.27 -21.74
CA GLY A 405 42.67 63.51 -22.18
C GLY A 405 43.55 62.28 -22.45
N SER A 406 43.51 61.85 -23.71
CA SER A 406 44.65 61.35 -24.51
C SER A 406 45.14 59.89 -24.35
N GLY A 407 45.14 59.18 -25.49
CA GLY A 407 46.28 58.34 -25.88
C GLY A 407 46.02 56.88 -26.26
N GLY A 408 45.90 56.60 -27.57
CA GLY A 408 46.67 55.54 -28.24
C GLY A 408 46.25 54.06 -28.14
N SER A 409 45.60 53.59 -29.21
CA SER A 409 45.86 52.32 -29.93
C SER A 409 46.10 50.98 -29.18
N SER A 410 45.23 49.99 -29.39
CA SER A 410 45.47 48.80 -30.24
C SER A 410 44.51 47.62 -29.91
N LYS A 411 44.08 46.94 -30.98
CA LYS A 411 43.25 45.71 -31.09
C LYS A 411 44.07 44.44 -30.75
N PRO A 412 43.54 43.18 -30.81
CA PRO A 412 42.14 42.69 -30.88
C PRO A 412 41.80 41.40 -30.08
N ALA A 413 40.49 41.04 -30.12
CA ALA A 413 39.88 39.67 -30.03
C ALA A 413 39.83 39.03 -28.61
N ALA A 414 38.76 38.37 -28.13
CA ALA A 414 37.73 37.57 -28.78
C ALA A 414 36.50 37.28 -27.86
N THR A 415 35.42 36.75 -28.46
CA THR A 415 34.36 35.86 -27.90
C THR A 415 33.17 36.36 -27.06
N ALA A 416 31.99 36.18 -27.68
CA ALA A 416 30.75 35.54 -27.21
C ALA A 416 29.67 36.36 -26.44
N ALA A 417 28.57 36.64 -27.17
CA ALA A 417 27.14 36.48 -26.86
C ALA A 417 26.66 36.67 -25.40
N LYS A 418 25.57 37.40 -25.10
CA LYS A 418 24.22 37.26 -25.67
C LYS A 418 23.32 38.38 -25.11
N THR A 419 22.55 39.04 -25.97
CA THR A 419 21.52 40.03 -25.61
C THR A 419 20.16 39.36 -25.43
N ALA A 420 19.36 40.02 -24.59
CA ALA A 420 17.98 39.86 -24.17
C ALA A 420 16.91 39.42 -25.20
N ALA A 421 15.82 38.86 -24.67
CA ALA A 421 14.41 39.30 -24.82
C ALA A 421 13.49 38.09 -24.46
N ARG A 422 12.73 38.10 -23.36
CA ARG A 422 11.40 38.71 -23.12
C ARG A 422 10.26 38.24 -24.06
N ASN A 423 9.34 37.49 -23.43
CA ASN A 423 7.87 37.54 -23.48
C ASN A 423 7.01 36.84 -24.54
N ALA A 424 5.87 36.35 -24.01
CA ALA A 424 4.56 36.01 -24.62
C ALA A 424 4.49 34.68 -25.40
N SER A 425 3.41 33.90 -25.42
CA SER A 425 2.09 33.88 -24.77
C SER A 425 1.42 32.53 -25.13
N LYS A 426 0.22 32.30 -24.57
CA LYS A 426 -0.67 31.13 -24.67
C LYS A 426 -0.90 30.53 -26.08
N THR A 427 -1.24 29.23 -26.12
CA THR A 427 -2.50 28.63 -26.67
C THR A 427 -2.28 27.37 -27.55
N ALA A 428 -2.99 26.30 -27.17
CA ALA A 428 -3.58 25.21 -27.97
C ALA A 428 -2.76 24.34 -28.97
N SER A 429 -2.96 23.03 -28.74
CA SER A 429 -3.35 21.98 -29.71
C SER A 429 -2.29 21.15 -30.44
N ARG A 430 -2.43 19.83 -30.19
CA ARG A 430 -2.44 18.66 -31.10
C ARG A 430 -1.26 18.39 -32.05
N THR A 431 -1.08 17.07 -32.21
CA THR A 431 -0.49 16.31 -33.35
C THR A 431 1.03 16.40 -33.49
N ALA A 432 1.79 15.34 -33.23
CA ALA A 432 1.92 14.04 -33.91
C ALA A 432 3.16 14.00 -34.83
N SER A 433 4.12 13.17 -34.45
CA SER A 433 5.20 12.58 -35.26
C SER A 433 5.78 11.45 -34.37
N LYS A 434 5.69 10.14 -34.65
CA LYS A 434 5.96 9.34 -35.87
C LYS A 434 7.26 9.80 -36.53
N ALA A 435 8.27 9.01 -36.86
CA ALA A 435 8.71 7.64 -36.62
C ALA A 435 10.02 7.54 -37.41
N ALA A 436 10.99 6.75 -36.97
CA ALA A 436 11.99 6.07 -37.81
C ALA A 436 12.78 5.11 -36.89
N SER A 437 12.43 3.83 -36.82
CA SER A 437 12.77 2.74 -37.77
C SER A 437 14.27 2.44 -37.85
N SER A 438 14.67 1.28 -37.33
CA SER A 438 15.48 0.35 -38.11
C SER A 438 15.13 -1.09 -37.70
N SER A 439 14.58 -1.80 -38.67
CA SER A 439 14.39 -3.24 -38.69
C SER A 439 15.66 -3.90 -39.21
N SER A 440 16.02 -5.07 -38.65
CA SER A 440 16.76 -6.06 -39.42
C SER A 440 16.21 -7.45 -39.11
N THR A 441 15.65 -8.04 -40.15
CA THR A 441 15.11 -9.39 -40.24
C THR A 441 16.25 -10.28 -40.73
N THR A 442 16.47 -11.43 -40.11
CA THR A 442 17.11 -12.56 -40.81
C THR A 442 16.44 -13.87 -40.39
N ALA A 443 15.80 -14.48 -41.38
CA ALA A 443 15.20 -15.80 -41.32
C ALA A 443 16.29 -16.88 -41.38
N LYS A 444 16.12 -17.97 -40.63
CA LYS A 444 16.81 -19.24 -40.91
C LYS A 444 15.91 -20.45 -40.57
N LYS A 445 15.34 -21.01 -41.64
CA LYS A 445 15.22 -22.43 -42.01
C LYS A 445 15.14 -23.50 -40.90
N ALA A 446 14.02 -24.23 -40.92
CA ALA A 446 13.84 -25.56 -40.33
C ALA A 446 14.71 -26.65 -41.01
N PRO A 447 14.91 -27.79 -40.32
CA PRO A 447 14.72 -29.07 -40.99
C PRO A 447 13.79 -30.02 -40.20
N ALA A 448 13.20 -30.93 -40.97
CA ALA A 448 12.15 -31.85 -40.56
C ALA A 448 12.66 -33.18 -39.95
N LYS A 449 11.75 -33.80 -39.19
CA LYS A 449 11.54 -35.24 -38.92
C LYS A 449 12.68 -36.06 -38.31
N LYS A 450 12.41 -36.58 -37.10
CA LYS A 450 12.50 -38.03 -36.78
C LYS A 450 11.54 -38.38 -35.63
N THR A 451 10.62 -39.29 -35.92
CA THR A 451 9.71 -39.98 -35.01
C THR A 451 10.47 -40.88 -34.05
N PRO A 452 9.94 -41.15 -32.84
CA PRO A 452 9.96 -42.54 -32.38
C PRO A 452 8.59 -43.03 -31.90
N ALA A 453 8.48 -44.35 -31.94
CA ALA A 453 7.28 -45.16 -31.98
C ALA A 453 6.44 -45.18 -30.69
N LYS A 454 5.12 -45.27 -30.91
CA LYS A 454 4.10 -45.81 -30.01
C LYS A 454 4.54 -47.14 -29.42
N LYS A 455 4.58 -47.27 -28.08
CA LYS A 455 4.43 -48.54 -27.37
C LYS A 455 3.08 -48.55 -26.65
N THR A 456 2.26 -49.51 -27.06
CA THR A 456 0.95 -49.87 -26.50
C THR A 456 1.10 -50.44 -25.08
N PRO A 457 0.17 -50.17 -24.15
CA PRO A 457 0.19 -50.78 -22.83
C PRO A 457 -0.38 -52.20 -22.88
N ALA A 458 0.35 -53.16 -22.32
CA ALA A 458 -0.09 -54.54 -22.18
C ALA A 458 -1.06 -54.67 -20.99
N LYS A 459 -2.20 -55.32 -21.27
CA LYS A 459 -3.22 -55.75 -20.32
C LYS A 459 -2.63 -56.65 -19.22
N ARG A 460 -3.02 -56.41 -17.96
CA ARG A 460 -3.00 -57.42 -16.90
C ARG A 460 -4.42 -57.59 -16.37
N ALA A 461 -4.99 -58.76 -16.62
CA ALA A 461 -6.23 -59.25 -16.03
C ALA A 461 -5.89 -60.20 -14.85
N PRO A 462 -6.84 -60.50 -13.95
CA PRO A 462 -6.57 -61.01 -12.61
C PRO A 462 -6.67 -62.55 -12.50
N ALA A 463 -5.90 -63.14 -11.58
CA ALA A 463 -6.09 -64.50 -11.07
C ALA A 463 -6.19 -64.39 -9.54
N LYS A 464 -7.38 -64.56 -8.96
CA LYS A 464 -8.04 -65.82 -8.53
C LYS A 464 -7.31 -66.55 -7.39
N ARG A 465 -8.14 -66.82 -6.38
CA ARG A 465 -7.96 -67.31 -5.01
C ARG A 465 -8.17 -68.83 -4.98
N ALA A 466 -7.46 -69.55 -4.10
CA ALA A 466 -7.84 -70.86 -3.57
C ALA A 466 -7.04 -71.13 -2.27
N THR A 467 -7.70 -71.19 -1.11
CA THR A 467 -7.97 -72.39 -0.25
C THR A 467 -6.75 -72.84 0.56
N THR A 468 -6.77 -72.92 1.90
CA THR A 468 -7.36 -74.01 2.74
C THR A 468 -7.31 -73.60 4.23
N THR A 469 -8.43 -73.51 4.97
CA THR A 469 -9.04 -74.49 5.93
C THR A 469 -8.42 -74.61 7.33
N GLY A 470 -9.31 -74.56 8.35
CA GLY A 470 -9.15 -75.07 9.71
C GLY A 470 -9.23 -73.95 10.78
N GLY A 471 -10.15 -73.91 11.74
CA GLY A 471 -11.22 -74.82 12.16
C GLY A 471 -11.59 -74.48 13.61
N GLY A 472 -12.90 -74.51 13.94
CA GLY A 472 -13.46 -74.54 15.31
C GLY A 472 -13.21 -73.28 16.17
N ASP A 473 -14.01 -72.94 17.17
CA ASP A 473 -15.21 -73.54 17.73
C ASP A 473 -15.78 -72.53 18.75
N ALA A 474 -17.09 -72.57 18.99
CA ALA A 474 -17.81 -72.14 20.20
C ALA A 474 -17.61 -70.69 20.73
N ALA A 475 -18.51 -70.06 21.47
CA ALA A 475 -19.93 -70.14 21.78
C ALA A 475 -20.17 -68.93 22.72
N ALA A 476 -21.41 -68.46 22.80
CA ALA A 476 -22.04 -67.77 23.95
C ALA A 476 -21.21 -66.72 24.74
N GLY A 477 -21.62 -65.48 24.90
CA GLY A 477 -22.97 -64.94 24.95
C GLY A 477 -23.01 -63.83 26.00
N SER A 478 -23.98 -62.95 25.84
CA SER A 478 -24.69 -62.24 26.91
C SER A 478 -23.96 -61.15 27.72
N THR A 479 -24.46 -59.91 27.54
CA THR A 479 -24.93 -58.94 28.59
C THR A 479 -23.92 -58.45 29.64
N ALA A 480 -23.98 -57.23 30.18
CA ALA A 480 -24.75 -56.00 29.98
C ALA A 480 -24.19 -55.00 31.01
N SER A 481 -24.42 -53.71 30.76
CA SER A 481 -24.77 -52.65 31.73
C SER A 481 -23.85 -52.24 32.90
N GLY A 482 -23.83 -50.92 33.13
CA GLY A 482 -23.44 -50.24 34.39
C GLY A 482 -22.25 -49.31 34.18
N GLN A 483 -22.37 -48.00 33.95
CA GLN A 483 -22.86 -46.91 34.83
C GLN A 483 -22.27 -46.88 36.25
N GLY A 484 -21.75 -45.70 36.61
CA GLY A 484 -21.27 -45.30 37.95
C GLY A 484 -19.75 -45.08 37.97
N SER A 485 -19.20 -43.91 38.28
CA SER A 485 -19.71 -42.71 38.95
C SER A 485 -18.92 -41.47 38.53
#